data_AF-A0A315CBB9-F1
#
_entry.id   AF-A0A315CBB9-F1
#
_cell.length_a   1.000
_cell.length_b   1.000
_cell.length_c   1.000
_cell.angle_alpha   90.00
_cell.angle_beta   90.00
_cell.angle_gamma   90.00
#
_symmetry.space_group_name_H-M   'P 1'
#
loop_
_entity.id
_entity.type
_entity.pdbx_description
1 polymer ?
#
loop_
_entity_poly.entity_id
_entity_poly.type
_entity_poly.pdbx_seq_one_letter_code
_entity_poly.pdbx_strand_id
1 'polypeptide(L)' 'MRVKQILTDVQLVIADLEVHLNGELRTSPTLCALIPAANGHEEKIVPLNTPDGRPIFMNLENAIQPLSD' A
#
# COMPACT_ATOMS: atom_id res chain seq x y z
N MET A 1 -12.04 3.60 20.97
CA MET A 1 -10.76 3.40 20.25
C MET A 1 -9.63 3.40 21.26
N ARG A 2 -8.66 2.49 21.13
CA ARG A 2 -7.44 2.46 21.98
C ARG A 2 -6.26 2.12 21.07
N VAL A 3 -5.17 2.86 21.19
CA VAL A 3 -3.92 2.53 20.48
C VAL A 3 -3.35 1.24 21.09
N LYS A 4 -3.22 0.20 20.28
CA LYS A 4 -2.61 -1.08 20.68
C LYS A 4 -1.10 -1.08 20.49
N GLN A 5 -0.64 -0.54 19.38
CA GLN A 5 0.75 -0.47 18.97
C GLN A 5 0.93 0.69 17.98
N ILE A 6 2.15 1.24 17.92
CA ILE A 6 2.57 2.18 16.89
C ILE A 6 3.53 1.42 15.97
N LEU A 7 3.27 1.42 14.67
CA LEU A 7 4.20 0.90 13.68
C LEU A 7 5.20 2.02 13.36
N THR A 8 6.49 1.80 13.61
CA THR A 8 7.55 2.76 13.32
C THR A 8 8.05 2.61 11.88
N ASP A 9 8.77 3.62 11.39
CA ASP A 9 9.46 3.60 10.10
C ASP A 9 8.54 3.47 8.87
N VAL A 10 7.24 3.65 9.06
CA VAL A 10 6.25 3.74 7.99
C VAL A 10 6.40 5.08 7.26
N GLN A 11 6.56 5.02 5.94
CA GLN A 11 6.64 6.19 5.08
C GLN A 11 5.33 6.38 4.31
N LEU A 12 4.90 7.64 4.16
CA LEU A 12 3.78 7.97 3.29
C LEU A 12 4.33 8.31 1.90
N VAL A 13 3.92 7.54 0.89
CA VAL A 13 4.41 7.68 -0.49
C VAL A 13 3.26 7.78 -1.47
N ILE A 14 3.53 8.32 -2.66
CA ILE A 14 2.62 8.21 -3.80
C ILE A 14 3.21 7.15 -4.73
N ALA A 15 2.48 6.06 -4.93
CA ALA A 15 2.84 5.00 -5.87
C ALA A 15 1.89 5.05 -7.07
N ASP A 16 2.42 4.88 -8.28
CA ASP A 16 1.58 4.65 -9.46
C ASP A 16 1.20 3.17 -9.49
N LEU A 17 -0.07 2.87 -9.18
CA LEU A 17 -0.55 1.50 -9.06
C LEU A 17 -1.25 1.07 -10.34
N GLU A 18 -0.87 -0.11 -10.85
CA GLU A 18 -1.55 -0.77 -11.95
C GLU A 18 -2.55 -1.81 -11.42
N VAL A 19 -3.81 -1.73 -11.88
CA VAL A 19 -4.87 -2.67 -11.48
C VAL A 19 -5.68 -3.14 -12.68
N HIS A 20 -6.10 -4.40 -12.64
CA HIS A 20 -7.14 -4.91 -13.53
C HIS A 20 -8.51 -4.63 -12.91
N LEU A 21 -9.28 -3.73 -13.52
CA LEU A 21 -10.63 -3.40 -13.09
C LEU A 21 -11.60 -3.60 -14.26
N ASN A 22 -12.58 -4.49 -14.08
CA ASN A 22 -13.59 -4.81 -15.10
C ASN A 22 -12.99 -5.28 -16.45
N GLY A 23 -11.86 -5.99 -16.42
CA GLY A 23 -11.19 -6.48 -17.63
C GLY A 23 -10.30 -5.46 -18.34
N GLU A 24 -10.16 -4.25 -17.79
CA GLU A 24 -9.26 -3.21 -18.30
C GLU A 24 -8.09 -2.99 -17.35
N LEU A 25 -6.90 -2.76 -17.93
CA LEU A 25 -5.72 -2.32 -17.21
C LEU A 25 -5.79 -0.81 -16.98
N ARG A 26 -5.58 -0.37 -15.74
CA ARG A 26 -5.60 1.04 -15.37
C ARG A 26 -4.44 1.35 -14.42
N THR A 27 -3.82 2.51 -14.61
CA THR A 27 -2.83 3.07 -13.69
C THR A 27 -3.39 4.29 -12.97
N SER A 28 -2.99 4.50 -11.71
CA SER A 28 -3.36 5.69 -10.96
C SER A 28 -2.36 6.00 -9.84
N PRO A 29 -1.94 7.27 -9.70
CA PRO A 29 -1.26 7.75 -8.51
C PRO A 29 -2.13 7.51 -7.28
N THR A 30 -1.60 6.78 -6.31
CA THR A 30 -2.33 6.34 -5.12
C THR A 30 -1.48 6.61 -3.87
N LEU A 31 -2.12 7.12 -2.81
CA LEU A 31 -1.46 7.34 -1.53
C LEU A 31 -1.29 6.01 -0.82
N CYS A 32 -0.05 5.68 -0.47
CA CYS A 32 0.30 4.39 0.13
C CYS A 32 1.11 4.57 1.41
N ALA A 33 0.93 3.64 2.35
CA ALA A 33 1.87 3.40 3.42
C ALA A 33 2.95 2.42 2.95
N LEU A 34 4.19 2.86 2.90
CA LEU A 34 5.36 2.03 2.67
C LEU A 34 5.94 1.59 4.01
N ILE A 35 6.08 0.29 4.20
CA ILE A 35 6.76 -0.34 5.33
C ILE A 35 8.07 -0.92 4.78
N PRO A 36 9.23 -0.26 5.04
CA PRO A 36 10.51 -0.71 4.53
C PRO A 36 10.87 -2.13 5.01
N ALA A 37 11.66 -2.83 4.22
CA ALA A 37 12.22 -4.11 4.63
C ALA A 37 13.10 -3.94 5.89
N ALA A 38 12.84 -4.73 6.93
CA ALA A 38 13.61 -4.72 8.16
C ALA A 38 13.52 -6.08 8.88
N ASN A 39 14.60 -6.50 9.54
CA ASN A 39 14.64 -7.69 10.41
C ASN A 39 14.08 -8.98 9.76
N GLY A 40 14.34 -9.21 8.47
CA GLY A 40 13.85 -10.37 7.74
C GLY A 40 12.41 -10.26 7.22
N HIS A 41 11.78 -9.09 7.36
CA HIS A 41 10.52 -8.77 6.70
C HIS A 41 10.78 -8.13 5.33
N GLU A 42 9.99 -8.54 4.35
CA GLU A 42 9.96 -7.92 3.02
C GLU A 42 9.34 -6.52 3.09
N GLU A 43 9.74 -5.68 2.13
CA GLU A 43 9.13 -4.38 1.92
C GLU A 43 7.65 -4.55 1.53
N LYS A 44 6.79 -3.70 2.08
CA LYS A 44 5.34 -3.77 1.89
C LYS A 44 4.76 -2.40 1.55
N ILE A 45 3.95 -2.35 0.50
CA ILE A 45 3.21 -1.16 0.09
C ILE A 45 1.72 -1.41 0.33
N VAL A 46 1.06 -0.57 1.13
CA VAL A 46 -0.36 -0.68 1.43
C VAL A 46 -1.10 0.55 0.90
N PRO A 47 -1.96 0.40 -0.13
CA PRO A 47 -2.81 1.49 -0.60
C PRO A 47 -3.75 1.96 0.51
N LEU A 48 -3.90 3.28 0.66
CA LEU A 48 -4.81 3.89 1.65
C LEU A 48 -6.13 4.37 1.01
N ASN A 49 -6.17 4.38 -0.31
CA ASN A 49 -7.35 4.63 -1.11
C ASN A 49 -7.38 3.72 -2.34
N THR A 50 -8.56 3.53 -2.91
CA THR A 50 -8.73 3.00 -4.27
C THR A 50 -8.22 4.03 -5.29
N PRO A 51 -7.93 3.61 -6.54
CA PRO A 51 -7.52 4.53 -7.63
C PRO A 51 -8.45 5.74 -7.85
N ASP A 52 -9.76 5.59 -7.57
CA ASP A 52 -10.76 6.65 -7.66
C ASP A 52 -10.89 7.51 -6.38
N GLY A 53 -9.99 7.34 -5.40
CA GLY A 53 -9.87 8.18 -4.21
C GLY A 53 -10.74 7.77 -3.02
N ARG A 54 -11.48 6.65 -3.08
CA ARG A 54 -12.28 6.18 -1.94
C ARG A 54 -11.36 5.53 -0.88
N PRO A 55 -11.52 5.84 0.41
CA PRO A 55 -10.74 5.19 1.45
C PRO A 55 -10.91 3.68 1.41
N ILE A 56 -9.81 2.94 1.50
CA ILE A 56 -9.84 1.49 1.65
C ILE A 56 -9.47 1.12 3.09
N PHE A 57 -10.03 0.01 3.58
CA PHE A 57 -9.59 -0.55 4.85
C PHE A 57 -8.13 -1.01 4.72
N MET A 58 -7.23 -0.37 5.49
CA MET A 58 -5.83 -0.74 5.53
C MET A 58 -5.71 -2.18 6.07
N ASN A 59 -5.34 -3.13 5.19
CA ASN A 59 -5.08 -4.52 5.54
C ASN A 59 -3.67 -4.92 5.07
N LEU A 60 -2.83 -5.36 6.01
CA LEU A 60 -1.45 -5.81 5.73
C LEU A 60 -1.40 -7.10 4.89
N GLU A 61 -2.48 -7.87 4.84
CA GLU A 61 -2.60 -9.04 3.96
C GLU A 61 -2.73 -8.65 2.49
N ASN A 62 -3.23 -7.44 2.22
CA ASN A 62 -3.35 -6.87 0.88
C ASN A 62 -2.11 -6.02 0.50
N ALA A 63 -1.04 -6.11 1.29
CA ALA A 63 0.19 -5.42 0.98
C ALA A 63 0.74 -5.93 -0.36
N ILE A 64 1.13 -4.98 -1.20
CA ILE A 64 1.73 -5.23 -2.51
C ILE A 64 3.25 -5.26 -2.29
N GLN A 65 3.92 -6.24 -2.88
CA GLN A 65 5.38 -6.22 -2.96
C GLN A 65 5.82 -5.16 -3.97
N PRO A 66 6.87 -4.37 -3.69
CA PRO A 66 7.50 -3.53 -4.70
C PRO A 66 7.95 -4.39 -5.87
N LEU A 67 7.97 -3.82 -7.08
CA LEU A 67 8.54 -4.50 -8.23
C LEU A 67 10.00 -4.87 -7.92
N SER A 68 10.32 -6.17 -8.06
CA SER A 68 11.70 -6.62 -8.16
C SER A 68 12.20 -6.22 -9.55
N ASP A 69 13.31 -5.49 -9.62
CA ASP A 69 14.05 -5.29 -10.89
C ASP A 69 14.47 -6.63 -11.51
#